data_AF-A0A840Z0Q0-F1
#
_entry.id   AF-A0A840Z0Q0-F1
#
_cell.length_a   1.000
_cell.length_b   1.000
_cell.length_c   1.000
_cell.angle_alpha   90.00
_cell.angle_beta   90.00
_cell.angle_gamma   90.00
#
_symmetry.space_group_name_H-M   'P 1'
#
loop_
_entity.id
_entity.type
_entity.pdbx_description
1 polymer ?
#
loop_
_entity_poly.entity_id
_entity_poly.type
_entity_poly.pdbx_seq_one_letter_code
_entity_poly.pdbx_strand_id
1 'polypeptide(L)'
;MKVRQNLYIDQSLSDALDALALRPGGNKSRIVNEALGQWLARRATKEVDDLLKPRLDRISREVGGCRRDIEVVLEALSLFVRYQLTVTAPLPEADSAARAVGNERFERFIAQLGRQIAGGKRTLAAADAGGDAR
;
A
#
# COMPACT_ATOMS: atom_id res chain seq x y z
N MET A 1 28.49 19.81 -26.44
CA MET A 1 29.30 19.44 -27.63
C MET A 1 28.41 18.63 -28.57
N LYS A 2 28.39 18.91 -29.89
CA LYS A 2 27.55 18.18 -30.86
C LYS A 2 28.44 17.35 -31.77
N VAL A 3 28.14 16.05 -31.91
CA VAL A 3 28.91 15.12 -32.77
C VAL A 3 28.09 14.85 -34.02
N ARG A 4 28.71 14.96 -35.21
CA ARG A 4 28.04 14.64 -36.49
C ARG A 4 27.99 13.12 -36.65
N GLN A 5 26.80 12.58 -36.87
CA GLN A 5 26.59 11.19 -37.25
C GLN A 5 25.92 11.13 -38.63
N ASN A 6 26.44 10.29 -39.51
CA ASN A 6 25.81 9.97 -40.79
C ASN A 6 25.03 8.66 -40.61
N LEU A 7 23.71 8.75 -40.70
CA LEU A 7 22.78 7.65 -40.51
C LEU A 7 21.92 7.55 -41.76
N TYR A 8 21.61 6.34 -42.20
CA TYR A 8 20.59 6.12 -43.21
C TYR A 8 19.22 6.08 -42.52
N ILE A 9 18.25 6.81 -43.06
CA ILE A 9 16.85 6.78 -42.63
C ILE A 9 15.99 6.45 -43.85
N ASP A 10 14.87 5.77 -43.60
CA ASP A 10 13.92 5.46 -44.66
C ASP A 10 13.34 6.73 -45.30
N GLN A 11 13.00 6.63 -46.59
CA GLN A 11 12.47 7.75 -47.36
C GLN A 11 11.23 8.37 -46.69
N SER A 12 10.30 7.54 -46.24
CA SER A 12 9.08 7.98 -45.55
C SER A 12 9.37 8.75 -44.26
N LEU A 13 10.43 8.37 -43.53
CA LEU A 13 10.85 9.03 -42.31
C LEU A 13 11.57 10.36 -42.60
N SER A 14 12.36 10.40 -43.67
CA SER A 14 12.96 11.65 -44.16
C SER A 14 11.89 12.66 -44.54
N ASP A 15 10.88 12.25 -45.31
CA ASP A 15 9.79 13.12 -45.74
C ASP A 15 8.99 13.67 -44.53
N ALA A 16 8.73 12.82 -43.53
CA ALA A 16 8.09 13.22 -42.29
C ALA A 16 8.93 14.21 -41.46
N LEU A 17 10.25 14.01 -41.40
CA LEU A 17 11.17 14.91 -40.71
C LEU A 17 11.24 16.28 -41.40
N ASP A 18 11.20 16.29 -42.73
CA ASP A 18 11.18 17.49 -43.56
C ASP A 18 9.89 18.27 -43.34
N ALA A 19 8.75 17.58 -43.31
CA ALA A 19 7.46 18.17 -42.96
C ALA A 19 7.46 18.81 -41.56
N LEU A 20 8.10 18.17 -40.57
CA LEU A 20 8.23 18.71 -39.21
C LEU A 20 9.17 19.91 -39.13
N ALA A 21 10.22 19.94 -39.96
CA ALA A 21 11.20 21.01 -39.99
C ALA A 21 10.70 22.28 -40.70
N LEU A 22 9.66 22.19 -41.53
CA LEU A 22 8.99 23.34 -42.16
C LEU A 22 8.30 24.27 -41.15
N ARG A 23 8.09 23.84 -39.90
CA ARG A 23 7.55 24.68 -38.82
C ARG A 23 8.56 25.75 -38.39
N PRO A 24 8.13 26.96 -38.00
CA PRO A 24 9.03 28.00 -37.50
C PRO A 24 9.89 27.48 -36.32
N GLY A 25 11.22 27.55 -36.46
CA GLY A 25 12.17 26.99 -35.47
C GLY A 25 12.45 25.48 -35.61
N GLY A 26 12.05 24.86 -36.71
CA GLY A 26 12.27 23.45 -37.03
C GLY A 26 13.69 23.16 -37.54
N ASN A 27 14.60 22.79 -36.64
CA ASN A 27 15.89 22.23 -37.03
C ASN A 27 15.81 20.69 -36.97
N LYS A 28 16.04 20.01 -38.10
CA LYS A 28 16.03 18.54 -38.20
C LYS A 28 16.87 17.88 -37.11
N SER A 29 18.11 18.35 -36.90
CA SER A 29 19.00 17.84 -35.85
C SER A 29 18.49 18.11 -34.44
N ARG A 30 17.74 19.20 -34.21
CA ARG A 30 17.11 19.46 -32.89
C ARG A 30 15.98 18.47 -32.65
N ILE A 31 15.10 18.29 -33.63
CA ILE A 31 13.95 17.37 -33.56
C ILE A 31 14.44 15.94 -33.31
N VAL A 32 15.45 15.48 -34.05
CA VAL A 32 16.03 14.14 -33.89
C VAL A 32 16.68 13.96 -32.51
N ASN A 33 17.45 14.95 -32.04
CA ASN A 33 18.06 14.86 -30.70
C ASN A 33 17.00 14.80 -29.59
N GLU A 34 15.94 15.60 -29.71
CA GLU A 34 14.85 15.62 -28.72
C GLU A 34 14.07 14.31 -28.73
N ALA A 35 13.70 13.81 -29.91
CA ALA A 35 13.01 12.54 -30.06
C ALA A 35 13.85 11.36 -29.54
N LEU A 36 15.14 11.32 -29.87
CA LEU A 36 16.05 10.27 -29.39
C LEU A 36 16.26 10.35 -27.88
N GLY A 37 16.44 11.56 -27.33
CA GLY A 37 16.54 11.78 -25.88
C GLY A 37 15.29 11.31 -25.15
N GLN A 38 14.09 11.66 -25.65
CA GLN A 38 12.83 11.20 -25.10
C GLN A 38 12.67 9.67 -25.22
N TRP A 39 13.07 9.08 -26.35
CA TRP A 39 13.00 7.62 -26.53
C TRP A 39 13.91 6.89 -25.55
N LEU A 40 15.16 7.35 -25.39
CA LEU A 40 16.12 6.78 -24.44
C LEU A 40 15.63 6.92 -22.99
N ALA A 41 15.10 8.09 -22.62
CA ALA A 41 14.52 8.33 -21.29
C ALA A 41 13.32 7.41 -21.03
N ARG A 42 12.37 7.32 -21.97
CA ARG A 42 11.21 6.43 -21.86
C ARG A 42 11.61 4.97 -21.78
N ARG A 43 12.65 4.54 -22.51
CA ARG A 43 13.14 3.16 -22.47
C ARG A 43 13.73 2.82 -21.11
N ALA A 44 14.51 3.74 -20.52
CA ALA A 44 15.05 3.57 -19.17
C ALA A 44 13.95 3.51 -18.11
N THR A 45 12.92 4.37 -18.19
CA THR A 45 11.77 4.32 -17.28
C THR A 45 10.95 3.05 -17.46
N LYS A 46 10.73 2.62 -18.71
CA LYS A 46 9.96 1.41 -19.01
C LYS A 46 10.59 0.15 -18.41
N GLU A 47 11.92 0.02 -18.46
CA GLU A 47 12.60 -1.14 -17.86
C GLU A 47 12.43 -1.17 -16.32
N VAL A 48 12.50 -0.01 -15.68
CA VAL A 48 12.24 0.12 -14.23
C VAL A 48 10.77 -0.20 -13.91
N ASP A 49 9.83 0.33 -14.68
CA ASP A 49 8.39 0.08 -14.50
C ASP A 49 8.04 -1.40 -14.70
N ASP A 50 8.61 -2.03 -15.72
CA ASP A 50 8.40 -3.46 -16.02
C ASP A 50 8.94 -4.36 -14.88
N LEU A 51 10.00 -3.93 -14.18
CA LEU A 51 10.54 -4.64 -13.01
C LEU A 51 9.76 -4.35 -11.72
N LEU A 52 9.29 -3.12 -11.53
CA LEU A 52 8.63 -2.68 -10.30
C LEU A 52 7.16 -3.09 -10.25
N LYS A 53 6.44 -3.05 -11.37
CA LYS A 53 5.01 -3.32 -11.43
C LYS A 53 4.64 -4.71 -10.89
N PRO A 54 5.31 -5.82 -11.27
CA PRO A 54 5.01 -7.13 -10.69
C PRO A 54 5.31 -7.23 -9.19
N ARG A 55 6.32 -6.48 -8.72
CA ARG A 55 6.67 -6.43 -7.29
C ARG A 55 5.60 -5.70 -6.49
N LEU A 56 5.12 -4.57 -7.00
CA LEU A 56 4.01 -3.82 -6.40
C LEU A 56 2.72 -4.65 -6.39
N ASP A 57 2.42 -5.36 -7.48
CA ASP A 57 1.26 -6.25 -7.56
C ASP A 57 1.36 -7.40 -6.55
N ARG A 58 2.57 -7.93 -6.31
CA ARG A 58 2.81 -8.93 -5.26
C ARG A 58 2.59 -8.33 -3.87
N ILE A 59 3.18 -7.17 -3.58
CA ILE A 59 3.02 -6.50 -2.27
C ILE A 59 1.53 -6.19 -2.01
N SER A 60 0.80 -5.70 -3.01
CA SER A 60 -0.63 -5.42 -2.89
C SER A 60 -1.44 -6.67 -2.53
N ARG A 61 -1.12 -7.81 -3.15
CA ARG A 61 -1.75 -9.11 -2.82
C ARG A 61 -1.42 -9.58 -1.41
N GLU A 62 -0.15 -9.48 -0.99
CA GLU A 62 0.29 -9.84 0.37
C GLU A 62 -0.41 -8.96 1.41
N VAL A 63 -0.48 -7.64 1.19
CA VAL A 63 -1.21 -6.70 2.06
C VAL A 63 -2.70 -7.06 2.14
N GLY A 64 -3.32 -7.41 1.01
CA GLY A 64 -4.70 -7.89 0.99
C GLY A 64 -4.89 -9.21 1.75
N GLY A 65 -3.89 -10.09 1.72
CA GLY A 65 -3.83 -11.30 2.55
C GLY A 65 -3.76 -10.97 4.04
N CYS A 66 -2.77 -10.18 4.44
CA CYS A 66 -2.60 -9.73 5.84
C CYS A 66 -3.87 -9.08 6.40
N ARG A 67 -4.60 -8.29 5.60
CA ARG A 67 -5.86 -7.69 6.04
C ARG A 67 -6.90 -8.74 6.43
N ARG A 68 -7.08 -9.79 5.61
CA ARG A 68 -7.99 -10.89 5.93
C ARG A 68 -7.51 -11.67 7.15
N ASP A 69 -6.21 -11.95 7.26
CA ASP A 69 -5.67 -12.66 8.41
C ASP A 69 -5.86 -11.88 9.71
N ILE A 70 -5.70 -10.55 9.68
CA ILE A 70 -5.98 -9.66 10.81
C ILE A 70 -7.47 -9.71 11.18
N GLU A 71 -8.38 -9.69 10.21
CA GLU A 71 -9.82 -9.83 10.46
C GLU A 71 -10.15 -11.17 11.16
N VAL A 72 -9.57 -12.27 10.68
CA VAL A 72 -9.72 -13.60 11.31
C VAL A 72 -9.16 -13.63 12.74
N VAL A 73 -7.97 -13.04 12.96
CA VAL A 73 -7.38 -12.95 14.30
C VAL A 73 -8.25 -12.11 15.24
N LEU A 74 -8.82 -11.00 14.76
CA LEU A 74 -9.73 -10.17 15.55
C LEU A 74 -11.02 -10.92 15.89
N GLU A 75 -11.58 -11.68 14.96
CA GLU A 75 -12.74 -12.53 15.22
C GLU A 75 -12.43 -13.61 16.25
N ALA A 76 -11.31 -14.32 16.10
CA ALA A 76 -10.86 -15.34 17.04
C ALA A 76 -10.59 -14.76 18.44
N LEU A 77 -9.93 -13.59 18.53
CA LEU A 77 -9.70 -12.89 19.78
C LEU A 77 -11.01 -12.47 20.44
N SER A 78 -11.98 -11.98 19.65
CA SER A 78 -13.30 -11.61 20.14
C SER A 78 -14.02 -12.83 20.72
N LEU A 79 -14.02 -13.95 20.01
CA LEU A 79 -14.57 -15.22 20.50
C LEU A 79 -13.86 -15.69 21.78
N PHE A 80 -12.53 -15.59 21.83
CA PHE A 80 -11.74 -15.94 23.01
C PHE A 80 -12.09 -15.07 24.21
N VAL A 81 -12.14 -13.74 24.05
CA VAL A 81 -12.50 -12.81 25.12
C VAL A 81 -13.93 -13.08 25.60
N ARG A 82 -14.88 -13.31 24.68
CA ARG A 82 -16.25 -13.69 25.04
C ARG A 82 -16.28 -14.98 25.85
N TYR A 83 -15.58 -16.02 25.40
CA TYR A 83 -15.45 -17.28 26.13
C TYR A 83 -14.86 -17.04 27.52
N GLN A 84 -13.78 -16.26 27.63
CA GLN A 84 -13.14 -15.99 28.91
C GLN A 84 -14.06 -15.25 29.90
N LEU A 85 -14.82 -14.27 29.40
CA LEU A 85 -15.75 -13.50 30.22
C LEU A 85 -17.03 -14.26 30.59
N THR A 86 -17.34 -15.36 29.89
CA THR A 86 -18.55 -16.16 30.11
C THR A 86 -18.30 -17.50 30.80
N VAL A 87 -17.09 -18.06 30.70
CA VAL A 87 -16.80 -19.45 31.14
C VAL A 87 -15.73 -19.53 32.23
N THR A 88 -14.75 -18.62 32.31
CA THR A 88 -13.58 -18.82 33.19
C THR A 88 -13.82 -18.46 34.66
N ALA A 89 -15.00 -18.00 35.05
CA ALA A 89 -15.40 -17.99 36.45
C ALA A 89 -15.97 -19.38 36.80
N PRO A 90 -15.39 -20.14 37.74
CA PRO A 90 -15.93 -21.44 38.14
C PRO A 90 -17.20 -21.19 38.96
N LEU A 91 -18.33 -21.05 38.30
CA LEU A 91 -19.65 -21.09 38.92
C LEU A 91 -20.16 -22.53 38.79
N PRO A 92 -20.57 -23.17 39.91
CA PRO A 92 -21.27 -24.44 39.84
C PRO A 92 -22.60 -24.17 39.13
N GLU A 93 -22.69 -24.66 37.89
CA GLU A 93 -23.73 -24.37 36.92
C GLU A 93 -23.75 -22.89 36.47
N ALA A 94 -23.33 -22.65 35.22
CA ALA A 94 -23.41 -21.33 34.61
C ALA A 94 -24.87 -20.90 34.45
N ASP A 95 -25.41 -20.23 35.46
CA ASP A 95 -26.73 -19.61 35.42
C ASP A 95 -26.83 -18.68 34.20
N SER A 96 -27.99 -18.72 33.54
CA SER A 96 -28.38 -17.83 32.46
C SER A 96 -28.05 -16.35 32.74
N ALA A 97 -28.21 -15.91 33.99
CA ALA A 97 -27.87 -14.57 34.45
C ALA A 97 -26.36 -14.28 34.36
N ALA A 98 -25.50 -15.23 34.72
CA ALA A 98 -24.05 -15.06 34.65
C ALA A 98 -23.56 -14.96 33.18
N ARG A 99 -24.15 -15.75 32.27
CA ARG A 99 -23.86 -15.65 30.83
C ARG A 99 -24.31 -14.31 30.25
N ALA A 100 -25.46 -13.81 30.67
CA ALA A 100 -25.96 -12.51 30.24
C ALA A 100 -25.02 -11.36 30.65
N VAL A 101 -24.53 -11.37 31.90
CA VAL A 101 -23.55 -10.38 32.39
C VAL A 101 -22.22 -10.48 31.63
N GLY A 102 -21.76 -11.69 31.32
CA GLY A 102 -20.55 -11.90 30.51
C GLY A 102 -20.68 -11.33 29.10
N ASN A 103 -21.83 -11.56 28.44
CA ASN A 103 -22.12 -10.99 27.12
C ASN A 103 -22.20 -9.46 27.16
N GLU A 104 -22.83 -8.87 28.18
CA GLU A 104 -22.89 -7.41 28.33
C GLU A 104 -21.49 -6.80 28.48
N ARG A 105 -20.61 -7.42 29.27
CA ARG A 105 -19.21 -6.99 29.41
C ARG A 105 -18.45 -7.08 28.08
N PHE A 106 -18.70 -8.14 27.30
CA PHE A 106 -18.09 -8.33 25.99
C PHE A 106 -18.50 -7.24 24.99
N GLU A 107 -19.79 -6.93 24.88
CA GLU A 107 -20.29 -5.87 23.98
C GLU A 107 -19.69 -4.50 24.33
N ARG A 108 -19.59 -4.18 25.63
CA ARG A 108 -18.94 -2.94 26.10
C ARG A 108 -17.46 -2.90 25.72
N PHE A 109 -16.75 -4.02 25.84
CA PHE A 109 -15.35 -4.15 25.45
C PHE A 109 -15.15 -3.94 23.94
N ILE A 110 -15.95 -4.61 23.10
CA ILE A 110 -15.88 -4.46 21.63
C ILE A 110 -16.19 -3.02 21.21
N ALA A 111 -17.19 -2.38 21.81
CA ALA A 111 -17.52 -0.98 21.53
C ALA A 111 -16.37 -0.03 21.90
N GLN A 112 -15.67 -0.26 23.03
CA GLN A 112 -14.51 0.54 23.44
C GLN A 112 -13.31 0.31 22.52
N LEU A 113 -13.06 -0.94 22.13
CA LEU A 113 -12.00 -1.30 21.19
C LEU A 113 -12.24 -0.64 19.82
N GLY A 114 -13.48 -0.71 19.31
CA GLY A 114 -13.88 -0.05 18.06
C GLY A 114 -13.62 1.46 18.08
N ARG A 115 -13.94 2.13 19.20
CA ARG A 115 -13.62 3.57 19.38
C ARG A 115 -12.12 3.85 19.39
N GLN A 116 -11.30 3.01 20.02
CA GLN A 116 -9.84 3.19 20.01
C GLN A 116 -9.22 2.95 18.62
N ILE A 117 -9.67 1.93 17.90
CA ILE A 117 -9.23 1.65 16.53
C ILE A 117 -9.59 2.83 15.61
N ALA A 118 -10.83 3.32 15.66
CA ALA A 118 -11.24 4.49 14.88
C ALA A 118 -10.45 5.77 15.24
N GLY A 119 -9.98 5.87 16.49
CA GLY A 119 -9.14 6.96 16.95
C GLY A 119 -7.68 6.90 16.50
N GLY A 120 -7.21 5.77 15.92
CA GLY A 120 -5.88 5.64 15.30
C GLY A 120 -4.66 5.78 16.24
N LYS A 121 -4.85 5.85 17.56
CA LYS A 121 -3.77 6.02 18.53
C LYS A 121 -3.24 4.66 18.98
N ARG A 122 -1.90 4.50 18.95
CA ARG A 122 -1.22 3.28 19.40
C ARG A 122 -1.15 3.27 20.94
N THR A 123 -1.98 2.46 21.59
CA THR A 123 -2.17 2.52 23.06
C THR A 123 -1.06 1.81 23.86
N LEU A 124 -0.38 0.81 23.30
CA LEU A 124 0.59 -0.03 24.04
C LEU A 124 2.02 0.55 24.14
N ALA A 125 2.28 1.77 23.64
CA ALA A 125 3.62 2.37 23.67
C ALA A 125 3.79 3.46 24.75
N ALA A 126 2.77 3.75 25.56
CA ALA A 126 2.77 4.88 26.49
C ALA A 126 2.95 4.50 27.98
N ALA A 127 3.20 3.23 28.31
CA ALA A 127 3.30 2.79 29.70
C ALA A 127 4.74 2.73 30.27
N ASP A 128 5.79 2.90 29.45
CA ASP A 128 7.19 2.73 29.90
C ASP A 128 7.98 4.04 30.07
N ALA A 129 7.32 5.21 30.13
CA ALA A 129 8.00 6.50 30.28
C ALA A 129 7.62 7.24 31.57
N GLY A 130 7.55 6.53 32.70
CA GLY A 130 7.17 7.15 33.97
C GLY A 130 7.51 6.31 35.20
N GLY A 131 8.79 6.03 35.44
CA GLY A 131 9.20 5.44 36.70
C GLY A 131 10.64 4.98 36.76
N ASP A 132 11.60 5.90 36.74
CA ASP A 132 12.69 5.82 37.73
C ASP A 132 13.45 7.15 37.83
N ALA A 133 13.23 7.84 38.95
CA ALA A 133 14.11 8.87 39.49
C ALA A 133 13.72 9.05 40.97
N ARG A 134 14.27 8.19 41.82
CA ARG A 134 14.50 8.49 43.24
C ARG A 134 15.94 8.14 43.58
#